data_AF-A0A9D8BPD0-F1
#
_entry.id   AF-A0A9D8BPD0-F1
#
_cell.length_a   1.000
_cell.length_b   1.000
_cell.length_c   1.000
_cell.angle_alpha   90.00
_cell.angle_beta   90.00
_cell.angle_gamma   90.00
#
_symmetry.space_group_name_H-M   'P 1'
#
loop_
_entity.id
_entity.type
_entity.pdbx_description
1 polymer ?
#
loop_
_entity_poly.entity_id
_entity_poly.type
_entity_poly.pdbx_seq_one_letter_code
_entity_poly.pdbx_strand_id
1 'polypeptide(L)'
;MKKTLALVICLVILSSITLVGCGPKKEASSKDAITKAQAMATVKEKVDYLVAQAQAFYNSKDFQNVIDLGQYILSSVDKDSQAAKDLITKAKNALAAEAQKAVDKVKSSIKVVQ
;
A
#
# COMPACT_ATOMS: atom_id res chain seq x y z
N MET A 1 7.87 -54.23 -22.30
CA MET A 1 7.36 -52.96 -22.85
C MET A 1 7.04 -52.06 -21.66
N LYS A 2 7.98 -51.25 -21.16
CA LYS A 2 8.48 -49.96 -21.66
C LYS A 2 7.39 -48.87 -21.70
N LYS A 3 7.49 -47.96 -20.73
CA LYS A 3 7.34 -46.50 -20.87
C LYS A 3 5.92 -45.91 -21.05
N THR A 4 5.09 -46.02 -20.02
CA THR A 4 4.01 -45.05 -19.73
C THR A 4 3.73 -45.22 -18.22
N LEU A 5 3.62 -44.22 -17.37
CA LEU A 5 3.57 -42.79 -17.54
C LEU A 5 3.90 -42.22 -16.15
N ALA A 6 5.19 -42.13 -15.82
CA ALA A 6 5.70 -41.51 -14.60
C ALA A 6 5.55 -39.98 -14.67
N LEU A 7 4.31 -39.49 -14.80
CA LEU A 7 4.00 -38.10 -15.15
C LEU A 7 2.73 -37.59 -14.43
N VAL A 8 2.54 -37.99 -13.17
CA VAL A 8 1.42 -37.48 -12.33
C VAL A 8 1.92 -36.94 -10.98
N ILE A 9 3.24 -36.97 -10.72
CA ILE A 9 3.81 -36.59 -9.41
C ILE A 9 4.42 -35.17 -9.41
N CYS A 10 4.47 -34.47 -10.55
CA CYS A 10 5.19 -33.19 -10.67
C CYS A 10 4.34 -31.91 -10.69
N LEU A 11 3.00 -31.98 -10.52
CA LEU A 11 2.12 -30.81 -10.72
C LEU A 11 1.32 -30.34 -9.49
N VAL A 12 1.58 -30.88 -8.29
CA VAL A 12 0.77 -30.55 -7.09
C VAL A 12 1.57 -29.78 -6.02
N ILE A 13 2.87 -29.52 -6.24
CA ILE A 13 3.78 -28.92 -5.24
C ILE A 13 4.11 -27.44 -5.58
N LEU A 14 3.19 -26.71 -6.21
CA LEU A 14 3.33 -25.25 -6.38
C LEU A 14 2.13 -24.44 -5.89
N SER A 15 1.20 -25.07 -5.16
CA SER A 15 0.10 -24.39 -4.48
C SER A 15 0.51 -23.78 -3.13
N SER A 16 1.81 -23.63 -2.89
CA SER A 16 2.36 -23.08 -1.67
C SER A 16 2.02 -21.60 -1.54
N ILE A 17 1.01 -21.34 -0.71
CA ILE A 17 0.91 -20.17 0.15
C ILE A 17 0.59 -18.87 -0.61
N THR A 18 -0.67 -18.73 -1.04
CA THR A 18 -1.26 -17.39 -1.02
C THR A 18 -1.90 -17.22 0.35
N LEU A 19 -1.14 -16.59 1.25
CA LEU A 19 -1.65 -16.07 2.52
C LEU A 19 -2.89 -15.24 2.19
N VAL A 20 -4.06 -15.78 2.54
CA VAL A 20 -5.36 -15.11 2.46
C VAL A 20 -5.39 -14.04 3.55
N GLY A 21 -4.69 -12.94 3.32
CA GLY A 21 -4.99 -11.68 3.96
C GLY A 21 -6.15 -11.07 3.20
N CYS A 22 -7.37 -11.21 3.73
CA CYS A 22 -8.58 -10.54 3.21
C CYS A 22 -8.43 -9.02 3.34
N GLY A 23 -7.71 -8.41 2.41
CA GLY A 23 -7.58 -6.97 2.24
C GLY A 23 -7.19 -6.67 0.79
N PRO A 24 -7.59 -5.50 0.25
CA PRO A 24 -7.21 -5.13 -1.09
C PRO A 24 -5.69 -5.13 -1.20
N LYS A 25 -5.17 -5.88 -2.18
CA LYS A 25 -3.74 -5.93 -2.45
C LYS A 25 -3.28 -4.52 -2.79
N LYS A 26 -2.25 -4.05 -2.08
CA LYS A 26 -1.58 -2.77 -2.36
C LYS A 26 -1.13 -2.76 -3.81
N GLU A 27 -1.46 -1.71 -4.54
CA GLU A 27 -0.90 -1.47 -5.86
C GLU A 27 0.61 -1.15 -5.80
N ALA A 28 1.27 -1.20 -6.95
CA ALA A 28 2.68 -0.85 -7.04
C ALA A 28 2.91 0.64 -6.73
N SER A 29 2.01 1.53 -7.17
CA SER A 29 2.08 2.97 -6.92
C SER A 29 0.70 3.63 -6.80
N SER A 30 0.67 4.87 -6.28
CA SER A 30 -0.50 5.73 -6.26
C SER A 30 -1.07 5.95 -7.66
N LYS A 31 -0.19 6.08 -8.67
CA LYS A 31 -0.59 6.25 -10.07
C LYS A 31 -1.35 5.04 -10.62
N ASP A 32 -0.93 3.83 -10.26
CA ASP A 32 -1.60 2.60 -10.69
C ASP A 32 -2.99 2.47 -10.04
N ALA A 33 -3.08 2.80 -8.74
CA ALA A 33 -4.35 2.85 -8.04
C ALA A 33 -5.29 3.91 -8.64
N ILE A 34 -4.80 5.12 -8.94
CA ILE A 34 -5.59 6.17 -9.60
C ILE A 34 -6.09 5.70 -10.96
N THR A 35 -5.23 5.08 -11.76
CA THR A 35 -5.59 4.57 -13.10
C THR A 35 -6.71 3.53 -13.01
N LYS A 36 -6.64 2.62 -12.03
CA LYS A 36 -7.71 1.63 -11.78
C LYS A 36 -8.99 2.28 -11.30
N ALA A 37 -8.91 3.27 -10.40
CA ALA A 37 -10.08 3.99 -9.92
C ALA A 37 -10.80 4.74 -11.04
N GLN A 38 -10.08 5.28 -12.03
CA GLN A 38 -10.70 6.00 -13.15
C GLN A 38 -11.71 5.13 -13.93
N ALA A 39 -11.48 3.82 -14.01
CA ALA A 39 -12.38 2.86 -14.67
C ALA A 39 -13.65 2.54 -13.87
N MET A 40 -13.76 3.00 -12.62
CA MET A 40 -14.93 2.74 -11.77
C MET A 40 -16.09 3.66 -12.13
N ALA A 41 -17.31 3.15 -11.98
CA ALA A 41 -18.51 3.83 -12.46
C ALA A 41 -18.91 5.01 -11.55
N THR A 42 -18.84 4.83 -10.24
CA THR A 42 -19.35 5.82 -9.29
C THR A 42 -18.26 6.51 -8.49
N VAL A 43 -18.52 7.75 -8.06
CA VAL A 43 -17.64 8.49 -7.14
C VAL A 43 -17.41 7.70 -5.85
N LYS A 44 -18.47 7.09 -5.31
CA LYS A 44 -18.38 6.28 -4.09
C LYS A 44 -17.40 5.11 -4.24
N GLU A 45 -17.50 4.33 -5.32
CA GLU A 45 -16.58 3.22 -5.58
C GLU A 45 -15.13 3.71 -5.73
N LYS A 46 -14.92 4.84 -6.42
CA LYS A 46 -13.60 5.47 -6.54
C LYS A 46 -13.02 5.83 -5.19
N VAL A 47 -13.78 6.53 -4.35
CA VAL A 47 -13.33 6.93 -3.01
C VAL A 47 -13.04 5.69 -2.16
N ASP A 48 -13.96 4.73 -2.09
CA ASP A 48 -13.80 3.53 -1.27
C ASP A 48 -12.55 2.74 -1.68
N TYR A 49 -12.33 2.54 -2.98
CA TYR A 49 -11.13 1.86 -3.48
C TYR A 49 -9.85 2.64 -3.19
N LEU A 50 -9.82 3.94 -3.47
CA LEU A 50 -8.62 4.76 -3.28
C LEU A 50 -8.26 4.90 -1.79
N VAL A 51 -9.25 5.04 -0.90
CA VAL A 51 -9.06 5.01 0.55
C VAL A 51 -8.47 3.66 0.99
N ALA A 52 -8.99 2.56 0.46
CA ALA A 52 -8.47 1.24 0.81
C ALA A 52 -7.03 1.03 0.31
N GLN A 53 -6.69 1.52 -0.89
CA GLN A 53 -5.32 1.51 -1.39
C GLN A 53 -4.39 2.39 -0.54
N ALA A 54 -4.83 3.59 -0.18
CA ALA A 54 -4.08 4.46 0.72
C ALA A 54 -3.83 3.80 2.08
N GLN A 55 -4.80 3.07 2.63
CA GLN A 55 -4.60 2.29 3.85
C GLN A 55 -3.57 1.16 3.65
N ALA A 56 -3.57 0.49 2.50
CA ALA A 56 -2.59 -0.55 2.18
C ALA A 56 -1.16 0.02 2.01
N PHE A 57 -1.02 1.20 1.41
CA PHE A 57 0.24 1.96 1.36
C PHE A 57 0.70 2.37 2.76
N TYR A 58 -0.20 2.86 3.60
CA TYR A 58 0.11 3.22 4.99
C TYR A 58 0.65 2.03 5.79
N ASN A 59 -0.01 0.88 5.68
CA ASN A 59 0.41 -0.36 6.34
C ASN A 59 1.78 -0.85 5.86
N SER A 60 2.16 -0.51 4.62
CA SER A 60 3.47 -0.81 4.04
C SER A 60 4.51 0.29 4.28
N LYS A 61 4.18 1.31 5.09
CA LYS A 61 5.01 2.51 5.36
C LYS A 61 5.35 3.36 4.14
N ASP A 62 4.58 3.20 3.08
CA ASP A 62 4.74 3.94 1.84
C ASP A 62 3.94 5.25 1.92
N PHE A 63 4.35 6.12 2.84
CA PHE A 63 3.58 7.29 3.24
C PHE A 63 3.39 8.31 2.13
N GLN A 64 4.32 8.39 1.17
CA GLN A 64 4.18 9.28 0.02
C GLN A 64 2.96 8.87 -0.83
N ASN A 65 2.82 7.58 -1.15
CA ASN A 65 1.67 7.10 -1.90
C ASN A 65 0.34 7.31 -1.14
N VAL A 66 0.34 7.26 0.21
CA VAL A 66 -0.84 7.62 1.01
C VAL A 66 -1.22 9.08 0.81
N ILE A 67 -0.25 9.99 0.87
CA ILE A 67 -0.47 11.43 0.70
C ILE A 67 -0.96 11.73 -0.71
N ASP A 68 -0.33 11.14 -1.73
CA ASP A 68 -0.71 11.35 -3.14
C ASP A 68 -2.15 10.90 -3.40
N LEU A 69 -2.54 9.72 -2.91
CA LEU A 69 -3.90 9.22 -3.05
C LEU A 69 -4.90 10.08 -2.28
N GLY A 70 -4.58 10.46 -1.04
CA GLY A 70 -5.45 11.34 -0.27
C GLY A 70 -5.65 12.70 -0.95
N GLN A 71 -4.59 13.29 -1.49
CA GLN A 71 -4.66 14.55 -2.24
C GLN A 71 -5.49 14.41 -3.50
N TYR A 72 -5.31 13.32 -4.26
CA TYR A 72 -6.10 13.06 -5.45
C TYR A 72 -7.59 12.91 -5.14
N ILE A 73 -7.95 12.21 -4.06
CA ILE A 73 -9.35 12.11 -3.61
C ILE A 73 -9.89 13.52 -3.37
N LEU A 74 -9.20 14.33 -2.56
CA LEU A 74 -9.64 15.68 -2.18
C LEU A 74 -9.64 16.69 -3.34
N SER A 75 -8.83 16.49 -4.39
CA SER A 75 -8.78 17.41 -5.51
C SER A 75 -9.77 17.05 -6.62
N SER A 76 -9.99 15.74 -6.83
CA SER A 76 -10.52 15.23 -8.10
C SER A 76 -11.71 14.28 -7.97
N VAL A 77 -11.96 13.72 -6.78
CA VAL A 77 -13.00 12.69 -6.58
C VAL A 77 -14.05 13.15 -5.59
N ASP A 78 -13.63 13.48 -4.37
CA ASP A 78 -14.49 13.95 -3.28
C ASP A 78 -13.70 14.92 -2.39
N LYS A 79 -14.00 16.21 -2.55
CA LYS A 79 -13.33 17.32 -1.85
C LYS A 79 -13.56 17.32 -0.34
N ASP A 80 -14.65 16.72 0.10
CA ASP A 80 -15.07 16.73 1.49
C ASP A 80 -14.75 15.43 2.22
N SER A 81 -14.16 14.45 1.53
CA SER A 81 -13.79 13.14 2.07
C SER A 81 -12.98 13.25 3.37
N GLN A 82 -13.64 12.98 4.49
CA GLN A 82 -12.98 12.99 5.80
C GLN A 82 -11.93 11.88 5.90
N ALA A 83 -12.19 10.71 5.31
CA ALA A 83 -11.25 9.60 5.27
C ALA A 83 -9.92 9.99 4.61
N ALA A 84 -9.97 10.74 3.50
CA ALA A 84 -8.76 11.23 2.84
C ALA A 84 -7.99 12.26 3.68
N LYS A 85 -8.69 13.20 4.34
CA LYS A 85 -8.08 14.18 5.26
C LYS A 85 -7.35 13.48 6.41
N ASP A 86 -7.99 12.48 7.00
CA ASP A 86 -7.43 11.70 8.12
C ASP A 86 -6.20 10.90 7.67
N LEU A 87 -6.26 10.27 6.50
CA LEU A 87 -5.14 9.50 5.93
C LEU A 87 -3.91 10.37 5.66
N ILE A 88 -4.08 11.55 5.05
CA ILE A 88 -2.98 12.50 4.82
C ILE A 88 -2.35 12.90 6.16
N THR A 89 -3.18 13.21 7.16
CA THR A 89 -2.70 13.62 8.49
C THR A 89 -1.90 12.50 9.15
N LYS A 90 -2.43 11.27 9.15
CA LYS A 90 -1.73 10.09 9.68
C LYS A 90 -0.40 9.85 8.96
N ALA A 91 -0.38 9.91 7.62
CA ALA A 91 0.82 9.69 6.83
C ALA A 91 1.90 10.74 7.08
N LYS A 92 1.52 12.03 7.15
CA LYS A 92 2.46 13.12 7.49
C LYS A 92 3.06 12.95 8.88
N ASN A 93 2.24 12.61 9.88
CA ASN A 93 2.70 12.38 11.24
C ASN A 93 3.65 11.18 11.33
N ALA A 94 3.32 10.08 10.63
CA ALA A 94 4.18 8.90 10.57
C ALA A 94 5.52 9.22 9.88
N LEU A 95 5.50 9.95 8.77
CA LEU A 95 6.70 10.38 8.05
C LEU A 95 7.60 11.27 8.93
N ALA A 96 7.01 12.24 9.65
CA ALA A 96 7.74 13.09 10.59
C ALA A 96 8.35 12.27 11.74
N ALA A 97 7.62 11.30 12.28
CA ALA A 97 8.14 10.42 13.32
C ALA A 97 9.28 9.53 12.83
N GLU A 98 9.23 9.03 11.59
CA GLU A 98 10.34 8.25 11.02
C GLU A 98 11.58 9.12 10.74
N ALA A 99 11.37 10.36 10.27
CA ALA A 99 12.46 11.32 10.11
C ALA A 99 13.14 11.65 11.45
N GLN A 100 12.37 11.89 12.51
CA GLN A 100 12.91 12.15 13.84
C GLN A 100 13.70 10.95 14.36
N LYS A 101 13.19 9.73 14.21
CA LYS A 101 13.90 8.49 14.58
C LYS A 101 15.23 8.34 13.84
N ALA A 102 15.29 8.71 12.57
CA ALA A 102 16.53 8.68 11.79
C ALA A 102 17.57 9.67 12.34
N VAL A 103 17.13 10.90 12.68
CA VAL A 103 18.00 11.91 13.31
C VAL A 103 18.52 11.44 14.67
N ASP A 104 17.65 10.89 15.51
CA ASP A 104 18.02 10.41 16.85
C ASP A 104 19.01 9.24 16.76
N LYS A 105 18.83 8.35 15.78
CA LYS A 105 19.76 7.24 15.52
C LYS A 105 21.15 7.76 15.14
N VAL A 106 21.24 8.73 14.22
CA VAL A 106 22.51 9.35 13.81
C VAL A 106 23.18 10.05 15.00
N LYS A 107 22.42 10.82 15.78
CA LYS A 107 22.94 11.53 16.96
C LYS A 107 23.50 10.56 18.02
N SER A 108 22.84 9.42 18.21
CA SER A 108 23.29 8.38 19.14
C SER A 108 24.56 7.69 18.63
N SER A 109 24.66 7.39 17.33
CA SER A 109 25.87 6.82 16.74
C SER A 109 27.08 7.75 16.80
N ILE A 110 26.90 9.07 16.70
CA ILE A 110 28.00 10.05 16.83
C ILE A 110 28.54 10.09 18.27
N LYS A 111 27.66 10.01 19.28
CA LYS A 111 28.06 10.06 20.69
C LYS A 111 28.81 8.82 21.19
N VAL A 112 28.68 7.68 20.52
CA VAL A 112 29.35 6.42 20.92
C VAL A 112 30.77 6.33 20.34
N VAL A 113 31.08 7.12 19.32
CA VAL A 113 32.39 7.12 18.63
C VAL A 113 33.33 8.23 19.16
N GLN A 114 32.81 9.16 19.96
CA GLN A 114 33.58 10.18 20.69
C GLN A 114 33.87 9.73 22.12
#